data_AF-A0A0Q8FNP5-F1
#
_entry.id   AF-A0A0Q8FNP5-F1
#
_cell.length_a   1.000
_cell.length_b   1.000
_cell.length_c   1.000
_cell.angle_alpha   90.00
_cell.angle_beta   90.00
_cell.angle_gamma   90.00
#
_symmetry.space_group_name_H-M   'P 1'
#
loop_
_entity.id
_entity.type
_entity.pdbx_description
1 polymer ?
#
loop_
_entity_poly.entity_id
_entity_poly.type
_entity_poly.pdbx_seq_one_letter_code
_entity_poly.pdbx_strand_id
1 'polypeptide(L)'
;MSDQSSQEPTMEEILASIRRIISEDDAPAEAAPAPEPEAAPVAEEPEVEDDVLELTDPIEAPAPVESMGDIDVYSPEPEPEPEPAPPPPVFEAPAQPAFSREEVAENLVGDHASTLAASAFGSLSSALLMPKDGRTLEDVVRELLKPLLKEWLDQNLPRIVETKVEEEVHRIARGRGV
;
A
#
# COMPACT_ATOMS: atom_id res chain seq x y z
N MET A 1 -21.10 -52.51 15.57
CA MET A 1 -19.69 -52.95 15.65
C MET A 1 -18.91 -51.84 14.98
N SER A 2 -18.31 -51.01 15.82
CA SER A 2 -17.84 -49.65 15.52
C SER A 2 -16.47 -49.62 14.83
N ASP A 3 -16.31 -48.59 14.01
CA ASP A 3 -15.08 -47.85 13.67
C ASP A 3 -13.79 -48.64 13.44
N GLN A 4 -13.52 -48.94 12.17
CA GLN A 4 -12.25 -49.44 11.69
C GLN A 4 -11.89 -48.72 10.38
N SER A 5 -11.49 -47.43 10.45
CA SER A 5 -10.77 -46.70 9.38
C SER A 5 -10.37 -45.25 9.73
N SER A 6 -10.26 -44.86 11.00
CA SER A 6 -9.76 -43.52 11.37
C SER A 6 -8.78 -43.61 12.54
N GLN A 7 -7.78 -44.49 12.42
CA GLN A 7 -6.60 -44.41 13.27
C GLN A 7 -5.94 -43.07 12.93
N GLU A 8 -6.02 -42.08 13.82
CA GLU A 8 -5.27 -40.84 13.68
C GLU A 8 -3.79 -41.24 13.48
N PRO A 9 -3.17 -40.89 12.34
CA PRO A 9 -1.82 -41.36 12.05
C PRO A 9 -0.90 -40.89 13.16
N THR A 10 -0.14 -41.84 13.71
CA THR A 10 0.77 -41.55 14.81
C THR A 10 1.85 -40.59 14.31
N MET A 11 2.35 -39.72 15.19
CA MET A 11 3.39 -38.73 14.87
C MET A 11 4.59 -39.34 14.13
N GLU A 12 4.96 -40.57 14.47
CA GLU A 12 6.07 -41.30 13.85
C GLU A 12 5.77 -41.72 12.40
N GLU A 13 4.52 -42.05 12.08
CA GLU A 13 4.08 -42.38 10.72
C GLU A 13 4.05 -41.13 9.83
N ILE A 14 3.62 -39.99 10.38
CA ILE A 14 3.66 -38.70 9.68
C ILE A 14 5.11 -38.33 9.34
N LEU A 15 6.03 -38.46 10.31
CA LEU A 15 7.45 -38.16 10.11
C LEU A 15 8.12 -39.16 9.15
N ALA A 16 7.74 -40.44 9.20
CA ALA A 16 8.23 -41.44 8.26
C ALA A 16 7.74 -41.20 6.83
N SER A 17 6.48 -40.77 6.65
CA SER A 17 5.90 -40.44 5.35
C SER A 17 6.60 -39.24 4.71
N ILE A 18 6.83 -38.16 5.48
CA ILE A 18 7.57 -36.99 5.00
C ILE A 18 9.02 -37.36 4.63
N ARG A 19 9.70 -38.16 5.46
CA ARG A 19 11.09 -38.58 5.20
C ARG A 19 11.21 -39.45 3.94
N ARG A 20 10.21 -40.29 3.67
CA ARG A 20 10.13 -41.07 2.43
C ARG A 20 9.95 -40.17 1.22
N ILE A 21 9.02 -39.23 1.25
CA ILE A 21 8.76 -38.31 0.13
C ILE A 21 10.02 -37.50 -0.21
N ILE A 22 10.70 -36.94 0.80
CA ILE A 22 11.92 -36.14 0.58
C ILE A 22 13.07 -37.01 0.02
N SER A 23 13.19 -38.26 0.47
CA SER A 23 14.23 -39.17 -0.03
C SER A 23 13.94 -39.72 -1.43
N GLU A 24 12.66 -39.78 -1.81
CA GLU A 24 12.19 -40.24 -3.13
C GLU A 24 12.27 -39.10 -4.17
N ASP A 25 12.20 -37.84 -3.73
CA ASP A 25 12.28 -36.63 -4.57
C ASP A 25 13.71 -36.06 -4.73
N ASP A 26 14.68 -36.50 -3.90
CA ASP A 26 16.12 -36.14 -4.02
C ASP A 26 16.88 -37.03 -5.03
N ALA A 27 16.19 -37.52 -6.06
CA ALA A 27 16.85 -38.16 -7.20
C ALA A 27 17.36 -37.07 -8.16
N PRO A 28 18.68 -36.95 -8.39
CA PRO A 28 19.19 -35.97 -9.34
C PRO A 28 18.65 -36.32 -10.73
N ALA A 29 17.91 -35.39 -11.32
CA ALA A 29 17.50 -35.47 -12.72
C ALA A 29 18.77 -35.64 -13.57
N GLU A 30 18.96 -36.87 -14.04
CA GLU A 30 20.04 -37.30 -14.91
C GLU A 30 19.98 -36.46 -16.20
N ALA A 31 21.08 -35.80 -16.52
CA ALA A 31 21.23 -34.99 -17.72
C ALA A 31 21.05 -35.84 -18.98
N ALA A 32 19.87 -35.79 -19.58
CA ALA A 32 19.64 -36.19 -20.96
C ALA A 32 19.89 -34.97 -21.88
N PRO A 33 20.58 -35.12 -23.03
CA PRO A 33 20.74 -34.02 -23.97
C PRO A 33 19.36 -33.67 -24.56
N ALA A 34 18.94 -32.42 -24.38
CA ALA A 34 17.71 -31.90 -24.95
C ALA A 34 17.80 -31.85 -26.49
N PRO A 35 16.73 -32.24 -27.24
CA PRO A 35 16.64 -31.93 -28.65
C PRO A 35 16.47 -30.40 -28.83
N GLU A 36 17.20 -29.81 -29.78
CA GLU A 36 17.01 -28.43 -30.22
C GLU A 36 15.54 -28.18 -30.59
N PRO A 37 14.86 -27.18 -29.98
CA PRO A 37 13.55 -26.77 -30.46
C PRO A 37 13.72 -25.91 -31.72
N GLU A 38 13.19 -26.41 -32.85
CA GLU A 38 12.87 -25.58 -34.01
C GLU A 38 12.03 -24.36 -33.57
N ALA A 39 12.40 -23.19 -34.07
CA ALA A 39 11.75 -21.92 -33.79
C ALA A 39 10.26 -21.97 -34.18
N ALA A 40 9.38 -22.09 -33.18
CA ALA A 40 7.97 -21.78 -33.34
C ALA A 40 7.78 -20.25 -33.41
N PRO A 41 6.89 -19.73 -34.27
CA PRO A 41 6.68 -18.30 -34.40
C PRO A 41 6.15 -17.72 -33.09
N VAL A 42 6.79 -16.63 -32.65
CA VAL A 42 6.39 -15.81 -31.50
C VAL A 42 4.91 -15.45 -31.68
N ALA A 43 4.07 -15.97 -30.79
CA ALA A 43 2.74 -15.45 -30.61
C ALA A 43 2.89 -14.04 -30.04
N GLU A 44 2.46 -13.06 -30.81
CA GLU A 44 2.32 -11.66 -30.43
C GLU A 44 1.41 -11.60 -29.19
N GLU A 45 1.99 -11.37 -28.01
CA GLU A 45 1.21 -10.92 -26.86
C GLU A 45 0.64 -9.54 -27.20
N PRO A 46 -0.66 -9.28 -26.99
CA PRO A 46 -1.17 -7.92 -27.18
C PRO A 46 -0.51 -7.03 -26.14
N GLU A 47 0.30 -6.08 -26.62
CA GLU A 47 0.78 -4.96 -25.83
C GLU A 47 -0.43 -4.20 -25.30
N VAL A 48 -0.67 -4.28 -23.99
CA VAL A 48 -1.65 -3.44 -23.33
C VAL A 48 -0.96 -2.10 -23.06
N GLU A 49 -0.87 -1.26 -24.10
CA GLU A 49 -0.32 0.10 -24.03
C GLU A 49 -1.36 1.17 -23.62
N ASP A 50 -2.50 0.78 -23.04
CA ASP A 50 -3.59 1.71 -22.73
C ASP A 50 -3.75 2.00 -21.22
N ASP A 51 -2.66 2.18 -20.47
CA ASP A 51 -2.79 2.73 -19.10
C ASP A 51 -1.60 3.59 -18.63
N VAL A 52 -0.88 4.22 -19.56
CA VAL A 52 0.00 5.35 -19.25
C VAL A 52 -0.74 6.64 -19.62
N LEU A 53 -1.47 7.20 -18.67
CA LEU A 53 -2.07 8.52 -18.83
C LEU A 53 -0.98 9.60 -18.73
N GLU A 54 -0.43 10.04 -19.86
CA GLU A 54 0.38 11.26 -19.94
C GLU A 54 -0.50 12.49 -19.77
N LEU A 55 -0.60 12.99 -18.53
CA LEU A 55 -1.36 14.19 -18.21
C LEU A 55 -0.57 15.46 -18.60
N THR A 56 -0.49 15.71 -19.90
CA THR A 56 0.16 16.91 -20.47
C THR A 56 -0.76 18.13 -20.52
N ASP A 57 -2.08 17.93 -20.39
CA ASP A 57 -3.06 19.01 -20.30
C ASP A 57 -3.45 19.31 -18.84
N PRO A 58 -3.42 20.57 -18.39
CA PRO A 58 -3.88 20.93 -17.05
C PRO A 58 -5.41 20.77 -16.95
N ILE A 59 -5.86 20.01 -15.95
CA ILE A 59 -7.29 19.89 -15.64
C ILE A 59 -7.75 21.20 -14.97
N GLU A 60 -8.74 21.86 -15.57
CA GLU A 60 -9.41 23.00 -14.93
C GLU A 60 -10.26 22.48 -13.76
N ALA A 61 -9.97 22.97 -12.56
CA ALA A 61 -10.67 22.54 -11.35
C ALA A 61 -12.18 22.82 -11.50
N PRO A 62 -13.06 21.87 -11.15
CA PRO A 62 -14.49 22.13 -11.18
C PRO A 62 -14.80 23.28 -10.22
N ALA A 63 -15.62 24.23 -10.68
CA ALA A 63 -16.10 25.33 -9.86
C ALA A 63 -16.66 24.82 -8.53
N PRO A 64 -16.45 25.54 -7.40
CA PRO A 64 -16.98 25.12 -6.12
C PRO A 64 -18.51 24.97 -6.25
N VAL A 65 -19.01 23.75 -6.05
CA VAL A 65 -20.44 23.52 -5.91
C VAL A 65 -20.88 24.09 -4.56
N GLU A 66 -21.22 25.38 -4.54
CA GLU A 66 -21.89 25.99 -3.39
C GLU A 66 -23.33 25.47 -3.32
N SER A 67 -23.53 24.39 -2.58
CA SER A 67 -24.83 24.05 -2.01
C SER A 67 -24.66 23.01 -0.90
N MET A 68 -24.10 23.44 0.23
CA MET A 68 -24.36 22.78 1.50
C MET A 68 -25.67 23.37 2.03
N GLY A 69 -26.68 22.52 2.17
CA GLY A 69 -28.09 22.90 2.31
C GLY A 69 -28.47 23.80 3.48
N ASP A 70 -29.71 24.28 3.35
CA ASP A 70 -30.52 25.12 4.22
C ASP A 70 -30.21 24.99 5.73
N ILE A 71 -29.24 25.79 6.20
CA ILE A 71 -28.98 26.02 7.62
C ILE A 71 -29.47 27.43 7.92
N ASP A 72 -30.62 27.51 8.59
CA ASP A 72 -31.13 28.75 9.17
C ASP A 72 -30.24 29.14 10.36
N VAL A 73 -29.31 30.07 10.11
CA VAL A 73 -28.49 30.69 11.16
C VAL A 73 -29.37 31.66 11.95
N TYR A 74 -29.71 31.31 13.18
CA TYR A 74 -30.41 32.24 14.08
C TYR A 74 -29.47 33.39 14.48
N SER A 75 -29.71 34.56 13.91
CA SER A 75 -29.02 35.80 14.30
C SER A 75 -29.87 36.52 15.35
N PRO A 76 -29.43 36.61 16.63
CA PRO A 76 -30.21 37.32 17.63
C PRO A 76 -30.27 38.83 17.32
N GLU A 77 -31.46 39.43 17.49
CA GLU A 77 -31.70 40.88 17.36
C GLU A 77 -30.77 41.65 18.33
N PRO A 78 -30.04 42.69 17.88
CA PRO A 78 -29.10 43.41 18.74
C PRO A 78 -29.82 44.28 19.79
N GLU A 79 -29.50 44.08 21.07
CA GLU A 79 -29.83 45.03 22.14
C GLU A 79 -29.08 46.36 21.94
N PRO A 80 -29.65 47.52 22.32
CA PRO A 80 -29.02 48.81 22.11
C PRO A 80 -27.73 48.96 22.93
N GLU A 81 -26.61 49.17 22.25
CA GLU A 81 -25.30 49.44 22.85
C GLU A 81 -25.28 50.79 23.61
N PRO A 82 -24.58 50.89 24.76
CA PRO A 82 -24.37 52.15 25.45
C PRO A 82 -23.45 53.09 24.65
N GLU A 83 -23.69 54.41 24.73
CA GLU A 83 -22.92 55.43 24.00
C GLU A 83 -21.39 55.30 24.20
N PRO A 84 -20.58 55.51 23.15
CA PRO A 84 -19.15 55.30 23.20
C PRO A 84 -18.44 56.38 24.01
N ALA A 85 -17.64 55.97 24.99
CA ALA A 85 -16.65 56.83 25.63
C ALA A 85 -15.54 57.20 24.63
N PRO A 86 -14.89 58.38 24.74
CA PRO A 86 -13.86 58.80 23.81
C PRO A 86 -12.68 57.82 23.80
N PRO A 87 -12.10 57.50 22.62
CA PRO A 87 -11.03 56.52 22.53
C PRO A 87 -9.76 57.02 23.21
N PRO A 88 -9.00 56.14 23.90
CA PRO A 88 -7.66 56.49 24.37
C PRO A 88 -6.73 56.79 23.19
N PRO A 89 -5.64 57.56 23.37
CA PRO A 89 -4.69 57.84 22.30
C PRO A 89 -4.14 56.52 21.76
N VAL A 90 -4.43 56.26 20.49
CA VAL A 90 -4.00 55.06 19.77
C VAL A 90 -2.48 55.17 19.58
N PHE A 91 -1.72 54.35 20.28
CA PHE A 91 -0.37 54.02 19.82
C PHE A 91 -0.55 53.05 18.65
N GLU A 92 -0.09 53.45 17.47
CA GLU A 92 -0.09 52.62 16.26
C GLU A 92 0.85 51.43 16.52
N ALA A 93 0.28 50.31 16.94
CA ALA A 93 1.02 49.06 17.06
C ALA A 93 1.35 48.57 15.64
N PRO A 94 2.60 48.13 15.37
CA PRO A 94 2.94 47.61 14.05
C PRO A 94 1.99 46.46 13.70
N ALA A 95 1.45 46.49 12.48
CA ALA A 95 0.56 45.46 11.96
C ALA A 95 1.21 44.09 12.16
N GLN A 96 0.64 43.30 13.07
CA GLN A 96 1.05 41.92 13.23
C GLN A 96 0.63 41.17 11.96
N PRO A 97 1.46 40.26 11.42
CA PRO A 97 1.04 39.46 10.28
C PRO A 97 -0.22 38.69 10.67
N ALA A 98 -1.30 38.88 9.92
CA ALA A 98 -2.52 38.10 10.09
C ALA A 98 -2.21 36.65 9.72
N PHE A 99 -2.35 35.74 10.67
CA PHE A 99 -2.23 34.30 10.42
C PHE A 99 -3.47 33.85 9.63
N SER A 100 -3.30 33.60 8.33
CA SER A 100 -4.38 33.15 7.44
C SER A 100 -4.54 31.64 7.54
N ARG A 101 -5.77 31.17 7.84
CA ARG A 101 -6.04 29.74 7.99
C ARG A 101 -5.93 28.99 6.66
N GLU A 102 -6.29 29.64 5.55
CA GLU A 102 -6.11 29.11 4.20
C GLU A 102 -4.63 28.79 3.87
N GLU A 103 -3.70 29.66 4.22
CA GLU A 103 -2.27 29.50 3.91
C GLU A 103 -1.63 28.30 4.65
N VAL A 104 -2.12 28.00 5.86
CA VAL A 104 -1.72 26.83 6.65
C VAL A 104 -2.33 25.54 6.11
N ALA A 105 -3.53 25.60 5.53
CA ALA A 105 -4.18 24.44 4.92
C ALA A 105 -3.46 24.02 3.63
N GLU A 106 -2.92 24.98 2.87
CA GLU A 106 -2.14 24.73 1.67
C GLU A 106 -0.71 24.27 1.95
N ASN A 107 -0.08 24.77 3.03
CA ASN A 107 1.29 24.42 3.41
C ASN A 107 1.39 23.76 4.79
N LEU A 108 0.90 22.51 4.87
CA LEU A 108 0.96 21.67 6.08
C LEU A 108 2.39 21.44 6.59
N VAL A 109 3.38 21.55 5.70
CA VAL A 109 4.81 21.42 6.02
C VAL A 109 5.50 22.71 5.60
N GLY A 110 6.30 23.30 6.49
CA GLY A 110 7.07 24.49 6.16
C GLY A 110 8.13 24.21 5.09
N ASP A 111 8.35 25.17 4.20
CA ASP A 111 9.30 25.08 3.07
C ASP A 111 10.69 24.58 3.47
N HIS A 112 11.16 25.03 4.65
CA HIS A 112 12.43 24.61 5.19
C HIS A 112 12.46 23.11 5.54
N ALA A 113 11.41 22.60 6.18
CA ALA A 113 11.30 21.18 6.51
C ALA A 113 11.16 20.31 5.25
N SER A 114 10.39 20.79 4.27
CA SER A 114 10.26 20.15 2.96
C SER A 114 11.60 20.07 2.22
N THR A 115 12.36 21.17 2.19
CA THR A 115 13.69 21.25 1.57
C THR A 115 14.69 20.33 2.26
N LEU A 116 14.68 20.28 3.59
CA LEU A 116 15.55 19.37 4.35
C LEU A 116 15.22 17.91 4.04
N ALA A 117 13.94 17.54 4.02
CA ALA A 117 13.51 16.18 3.68
C ALA A 117 13.94 15.81 2.26
N ALA A 118 13.68 16.67 1.26
CA ALA A 118 14.09 16.46 -0.12
C ALA A 118 15.62 16.30 -0.25
N SER A 119 16.41 17.10 0.47
CA SER A 119 17.87 17.00 0.47
C SER A 119 18.37 15.70 1.10
N ALA A 120 17.72 15.23 2.17
CA ALA A 120 18.06 13.97 2.83
C ALA A 120 17.77 12.78 1.90
N PHE A 121 16.61 12.74 1.24
CA PHE A 121 16.28 11.73 0.24
C PHE A 121 17.22 11.78 -0.97
N GLY A 122 17.59 12.97 -1.44
CA GLY A 122 18.58 13.14 -2.52
C GLY A 122 19.97 12.62 -2.12
N SER A 123 20.41 12.89 -0.89
CA SER A 123 21.68 12.39 -0.36
C SER A 123 21.70 10.87 -0.21
N LEU A 124 20.57 10.28 0.22
CA LEU A 124 20.39 8.85 0.36
C LEU A 124 20.38 8.17 -1.01
N SER A 125 19.60 8.68 -1.97
CA SER A 125 19.55 8.17 -3.34
C SER A 125 20.93 8.21 -4.00
N SER A 126 21.65 9.32 -3.89
CA SER A 126 23.02 9.45 -4.39
C SER A 126 23.99 8.46 -3.70
N ALA A 127 23.85 8.25 -2.40
CA ALA A 127 24.64 7.25 -1.66
C ALA A 127 24.32 5.80 -2.06
N LEU A 128 23.07 5.51 -2.45
CA LEU A 128 22.60 4.21 -2.94
C LEU A 128 23.00 3.95 -4.40
N LEU A 129 23.15 5.00 -5.22
CA LEU A 129 23.63 4.91 -6.60
C LEU A 129 25.16 4.75 -6.70
N MET A 130 25.90 5.02 -5.64
CA MET A 130 27.33 4.74 -5.55
C MET A 130 27.55 3.27 -5.17
N PRO A 131 28.09 2.42 -6.06
CA PRO A 131 28.31 1.03 -5.75
C PRO A 131 29.49 0.90 -4.79
N LYS A 132 29.20 0.90 -3.49
CA LYS A 132 30.09 0.34 -2.50
C LYS A 132 29.75 -1.15 -2.45
N ASP A 133 30.61 -1.97 -3.08
CA ASP A 133 30.64 -3.43 -2.89
C ASP A 133 29.60 -4.26 -3.66
N GLY A 134 29.07 -3.78 -4.80
CA GLY A 134 28.15 -4.57 -5.63
C GLY A 134 26.76 -4.78 -5.02
N ARG A 135 26.48 -4.12 -3.89
CA ARG A 135 25.19 -4.11 -3.23
C ARG A 135 24.25 -3.17 -3.99
N THR A 136 23.16 -3.71 -4.50
CA THR A 136 22.17 -2.91 -5.23
C THR A 136 21.20 -2.25 -4.25
N LEU A 137 20.52 -1.19 -4.69
CA LEU A 137 19.37 -0.63 -3.98
C LEU A 137 18.33 -1.71 -3.68
N GLU A 138 18.13 -2.65 -4.61
CA GLU A 138 17.21 -3.77 -4.46
C GLU A 138 17.58 -4.64 -3.26
N ASP A 139 18.86 -4.91 -3.03
CA ASP A 139 19.31 -5.71 -1.87
C ASP A 139 18.98 -5.02 -0.55
N VAL A 140 19.16 -3.70 -0.47
CA VAL A 140 18.82 -2.89 0.70
C VAL A 140 17.31 -2.85 0.91
N VAL A 141 16.53 -2.59 -0.15
CA VAL A 141 15.07 -2.56 -0.08
C VAL A 141 14.51 -3.93 0.31
N ARG A 142 15.08 -5.01 -0.23
CA ARG A 142 14.72 -6.39 0.12
C ARG A 142 15.01 -6.68 1.59
N GLU A 143 16.16 -6.29 2.12
CA GLU A 143 16.48 -6.43 3.55
C GLU A 143 15.49 -5.68 4.45
N LEU A 144 15.05 -4.48 4.03
CA LEU A 144 14.10 -3.66 4.79
C LEU A 144 12.65 -4.14 4.68
N LEU A 145 12.22 -4.63 3.50
CA LEU A 145 10.84 -5.10 3.28
C LEU A 145 10.61 -6.50 3.85
N LYS A 146 11.63 -7.35 3.91
CA LYS A 146 11.51 -8.73 4.41
C LYS A 146 10.89 -8.83 5.81
N PRO A 147 11.32 -8.07 6.84
CA PRO A 147 10.69 -8.12 8.16
C PRO A 147 9.24 -7.61 8.15
N LEU A 148 8.93 -6.55 7.39
CA LEU A 148 7.58 -5.97 7.33
C LEU A 148 6.59 -6.92 6.65
N LEU A 149 6.99 -7.51 5.53
CA LEU A 149 6.18 -8.50 4.82
C LEU A 149 5.99 -9.78 5.64
N LYS A 150 7.03 -10.22 6.35
CA LYS A 150 6.94 -11.39 7.25
C LYS A 150 5.92 -11.15 8.35
N GLU A 151 6.03 -10.04 9.07
CA GLU A 151 5.11 -9.70 10.16
C GLU A 151 3.66 -9.57 9.64
N TRP A 152 3.49 -8.92 8.49
CA TRP A 152 2.18 -8.79 7.87
C TRP A 152 1.60 -10.14 7.46
N LEU A 153 2.39 -11.02 6.85
CA LEU A 153 1.96 -12.37 6.48
C LEU A 153 1.63 -13.19 7.72
N ASP A 154 2.47 -13.16 8.76
CA ASP A 154 2.22 -13.90 10.01
C ASP A 154 0.89 -13.46 10.67
N GLN A 155 0.50 -12.18 10.55
CA GLN A 155 -0.77 -11.67 11.06
C GLN A 155 -1.98 -11.90 10.14
N ASN A 156 -1.81 -11.83 8.82
CA ASN A 156 -2.94 -11.77 7.87
C ASN A 156 -3.17 -13.05 7.07
N LEU A 157 -2.15 -13.89 6.91
CA LEU A 157 -2.22 -15.10 6.09
C LEU A 157 -3.28 -16.09 6.58
N PRO A 158 -3.47 -16.35 7.90
CA PRO A 158 -4.50 -17.29 8.36
C PRO A 158 -5.91 -16.92 7.87
N ARG A 159 -6.28 -15.64 8.01
CA ARG A 159 -7.59 -15.11 7.59
C ARG A 159 -7.78 -15.19 6.08
N ILE A 160 -6.74 -14.87 5.31
CA ILE A 160 -6.77 -14.90 3.84
C ILE A 160 -7.01 -16.34 3.36
N VAL A 161 -6.32 -17.31 3.97
CA VAL A 161 -6.46 -18.73 3.63
C VAL A 161 -7.86 -19.25 4.00
N GLU A 162 -8.37 -18.95 5.19
CA GLU A 162 -9.74 -19.33 5.59
C GLU A 162 -10.77 -18.86 4.57
N THR A 163 -10.70 -17.59 4.19
CA THR A 163 -11.62 -17.00 3.20
C THR A 163 -11.52 -17.73 1.86
N LYS A 164 -10.30 -18.04 1.40
CA LYS A 164 -10.08 -18.74 0.12
C LYS A 164 -10.50 -20.22 0.18
N VAL A 165 -10.28 -20.91 1.30
CA VAL A 165 -10.70 -22.31 1.48
C VAL A 165 -12.23 -22.41 1.55
N GLU A 166 -12.90 -21.48 2.22
CA GLU A 166 -14.37 -21.42 2.22
C GLU A 166 -14.93 -21.22 0.81
N GLU A 167 -14.35 -20.32 0.01
CA GLU A 167 -14.69 -20.14 -1.40
C GLU A 167 -14.49 -21.43 -2.21
N GLU A 168 -13.38 -22.13 -1.99
CA GLU A 168 -13.03 -23.38 -2.66
C GLU A 168 -13.96 -24.55 -2.27
N VAL A 169 -14.27 -24.72 -0.99
CA VAL A 169 -15.21 -25.75 -0.52
C VAL A 169 -16.61 -25.46 -1.03
N HIS A 170 -17.05 -24.19 -0.99
CA HIS A 170 -18.34 -23.81 -1.57
C HIS A 170 -18.38 -24.10 -3.07
N ARG A 171 -17.29 -23.86 -3.82
CA ARG A 171 -17.21 -24.18 -5.25
C ARG A 171 -17.31 -25.69 -5.49
N ILE A 172 -16.58 -26.50 -4.73
CA ILE A 172 -16.61 -27.98 -4.85
C ILE A 172 -18.00 -28.53 -4.46
N ALA A 173 -18.60 -28.01 -3.39
CA ALA A 173 -19.93 -28.43 -2.95
C ALA A 173 -21.00 -28.14 -4.01
N ARG A 174 -20.88 -27.02 -4.75
CA ARG A 174 -21.76 -26.69 -5.86
C ARG A 174 -21.45 -27.50 -7.13
N GLY A 175 -20.18 -27.80 -7.38
CA GLY A 175 -19.73 -28.56 -8.56
C GLY A 175 -19.92 -30.08 -8.47
N ARG A 176 -19.99 -30.65 -7.26
CA ARG A 176 -20.20 -32.09 -7.03
C ARG A 176 -21.69 -32.51 -7.02
N GLY A 177 -22.61 -31.54 -7.11
CA GLY A 177 -24.06 -31.77 -7.15
C GLY A 177 -24.67 -31.86 -8.55
N VAL A 178 -23.85 -31.92 -9.60
CA VAL A 178 -24.26 -32.09 -11.01
C VAL A 178 -23.70 -33.40 -11.55
#